data_AF-A0AAU5SG60-F1
#
_entry.id   AF-A0AAU5SG60-F1
#
_cell.length_a   1.000
_cell.length_b   1.000
_cell.length_c   1.000
_cell.angle_alpha   90.00
_cell.angle_beta   90.00
_cell.angle_gamma   90.00
#
_symmetry.space_group_name_H-M   'P 1'
#
loop_
_entity.id
_entity.type
_entity.pdbx_description
1 polymer ?
#
loop_
_entity_poly.entity_id
_entity_poly.type
_entity_poly.pdbx_seq_one_letter_code
_entity_poly.pdbx_strand_id
1 'polypeptide(L)'
;MPDTDDRRGLAAPEPEGAAGQLRALGVGAAEEAAYELLLVHPAAELAAFWDRPEDLGATLAALERQGLAAREPGPVARYRPASPAIALGRLVAEREQRLREAREHLAELTDRYHRRQIAAPDPEVVVEVVTGRDAVLQRTAQVQWRAREQIRCLDDAPRARGALADDLRLLGLGIDLRAIYGSSAMERADALSEVERLAAAGQRVRVLPAVPMRLYLVDREVAVVPLHGAARAAGHRDDAGAGLDAVVIVHPSMLLDALSGLFESLWDRALPLPLTFGEPAQAAQTSGAAETAAARAAGAATTAAAPDTAASEDGRLLSLLLAGLTDKASARQLGVSQRTVQRRVAALLDSLGARTRFQAGARFALHGLDPGTPPPSAPPGTAPGP
;
A
#
# COMPACT_ATOMS: atom_id res chain seq x y z
N MET A 1 49.65 22.65 10.99
CA MET A 1 48.37 23.04 10.36
C MET A 1 47.28 22.78 11.38
N PRO A 2 46.81 23.85 12.06
CA PRO A 2 45.66 23.81 12.97
C PRO A 2 44.37 23.79 12.12
N ASP A 3 43.15 23.77 12.64
CA ASP A 3 42.49 23.20 13.81
C ASP A 3 40.99 23.58 13.59
N THR A 4 40.11 22.79 14.18
CA THR A 4 38.76 23.12 14.67
C THR A 4 37.66 23.75 13.76
N ASP A 5 36.55 23.00 13.75
CA ASP A 5 35.20 23.45 14.12
C ASP A 5 34.41 24.31 13.13
N ASP A 6 33.40 23.71 12.50
CA ASP A 6 32.16 24.44 12.23
C ASP A 6 30.97 23.49 12.41
N ARG A 7 30.68 23.15 13.67
CA ARG A 7 29.32 22.86 14.11
C ARG A 7 28.47 24.13 13.95
N ARG A 8 27.87 24.34 12.78
CA ARG A 8 26.72 25.25 12.62
C ARG A 8 25.46 24.45 12.38
N GLY A 9 24.51 24.68 13.28
CA GLY A 9 23.30 23.90 13.45
C GLY A 9 22.42 23.84 12.22
N LEU A 10 21.69 22.73 12.12
CA LEU A 10 20.36 22.69 11.53
C LEU A 10 19.52 23.76 12.23
N ALA A 11 19.49 24.96 11.67
CA ALA A 11 18.39 25.87 11.90
C ALA A 11 17.15 25.22 11.28
N ALA A 12 16.16 24.91 12.11
CA ALA A 12 14.82 24.62 11.62
C ALA A 12 14.38 25.79 10.71
N PRO A 13 13.70 25.53 9.58
CA PRO A 13 13.20 26.62 8.76
C PRO A 13 12.19 27.42 9.61
N GLU A 14 12.57 28.66 9.91
CA GLU A 14 11.66 29.69 10.42
C GLU A 14 10.44 29.77 9.48
N PRO A 15 9.22 30.01 10.00
CA PRO A 15 8.05 30.07 9.15
C PRO A 15 8.08 31.37 8.32
N GLU A 16 8.54 31.29 7.07
CA GLU A 16 8.33 32.30 6.01
C GLU A 16 6.83 32.38 5.65
N GLY A 17 6.01 32.83 6.60
CA GLY A 17 4.56 32.87 6.49
C GLY A 17 4.05 34.19 5.93
N ALA A 18 4.25 34.46 4.63
CA ALA A 18 3.37 35.29 3.77
C ALA A 18 4.01 35.57 2.39
N ALA A 19 5.29 35.94 2.36
CA ALA A 19 5.96 36.36 1.12
C ALA A 19 6.24 35.17 0.19
N GLY A 20 5.54 35.08 -0.93
CA GLY A 20 5.74 34.03 -1.94
C GLY A 20 4.60 33.01 -2.03
N GLN A 21 3.49 33.20 -1.32
CA GLN A 21 2.33 32.32 -1.44
C GLN A 21 1.67 32.45 -2.82
N LEU A 22 1.72 33.63 -3.45
CA LEU A 22 1.17 33.83 -4.79
C LEU A 22 2.08 33.27 -5.90
N ARG A 23 3.36 32.98 -5.60
CA ARG A 23 4.25 32.28 -6.53
C ARG A 23 3.76 30.89 -6.91
N ALA A 24 3.13 30.17 -5.98
CA ALA A 24 2.52 28.86 -6.26
C ALA A 24 1.41 28.95 -7.33
N LEU A 25 0.80 30.12 -7.47
CA LEU A 25 -0.24 30.44 -8.46
C LEU A 25 0.32 31.00 -9.77
N GLY A 26 1.64 31.22 -9.86
CA GLY A 26 2.31 31.79 -11.02
C GLY A 26 2.42 33.31 -11.02
N VAL A 27 2.21 33.96 -9.86
CA VAL A 27 2.45 35.40 -9.67
C VAL A 27 3.91 35.59 -9.26
N GLY A 28 4.67 36.42 -9.97
CA GLY A 28 6.06 36.70 -9.60
C GLY A 28 6.14 37.55 -8.34
N ALA A 29 7.34 37.64 -7.74
CA ALA A 29 7.51 38.39 -6.49
C ALA A 29 7.35 39.90 -6.64
N ALA A 30 7.68 40.45 -7.82
CA ALA A 30 7.45 41.86 -8.11
C ALA A 30 5.94 42.14 -8.23
N GLU A 31 5.21 41.27 -8.92
CA GLU A 31 3.77 41.35 -9.07
C GLU A 31 3.04 41.20 -7.72
N GLU A 32 3.44 40.23 -6.89
CA GLU A 32 2.90 40.04 -5.54
C GLU A 32 3.07 41.30 -4.68
N ALA A 33 4.28 41.87 -4.63
CA ALA A 33 4.56 43.10 -3.91
C ALA A 33 3.77 44.31 -4.46
N ALA A 34 3.67 44.45 -5.79
CA ALA A 34 2.92 45.53 -6.41
C ALA A 34 1.41 45.40 -6.15
N TYR A 35 0.87 44.18 -6.11
CA TYR A 35 -0.53 43.92 -5.81
C TYR A 35 -0.87 44.21 -4.34
N GLU A 36 0.00 43.81 -3.41
CA GLU A 36 -0.14 44.14 -1.99
C GLU A 36 -0.11 45.66 -1.74
N LEU A 37 0.82 46.37 -2.39
CA LEU A 37 0.86 47.84 -2.31
C LEU A 37 -0.39 48.47 -2.91
N LEU A 38 -0.91 47.94 -4.02
CA LEU A 38 -2.11 48.44 -4.69
C LEU A 38 -3.40 48.18 -3.88
N LEU A 39 -3.41 47.20 -2.97
CA LEU A 39 -4.51 46.97 -2.03
C LEU A 39 -4.58 48.02 -0.91
N VAL A 40 -3.43 48.61 -0.55
CA VAL A 40 -3.31 49.57 0.57
C VAL A 40 -3.28 51.01 0.08
N HIS A 41 -2.69 51.27 -1.08
CA HIS A 41 -2.46 52.61 -1.62
C HIS A 41 -3.11 52.81 -3.00
N PRO A 42 -3.57 54.03 -3.31
CA PRO A 42 -4.05 54.35 -4.66
C PRO A 42 -2.90 54.30 -5.67
N ALA A 43 -3.20 53.92 -6.92
CA ALA A 43 -2.16 53.66 -7.91
C ALA A 43 -1.26 54.86 -8.25
N ALA A 44 -1.73 56.09 -8.03
CA ALA A 44 -0.95 57.30 -8.25
C ALA A 44 0.21 57.48 -7.25
N GLU A 45 0.14 56.82 -6.09
CA GLU A 45 1.11 56.95 -5.01
C GLU A 45 2.11 55.78 -4.97
N LEU A 46 1.86 54.71 -5.73
CA LEU A 46 2.68 53.49 -5.74
C LEU A 46 4.16 53.75 -6.02
N ALA A 47 4.48 54.70 -6.90
CA ALA A 47 5.86 55.03 -7.25
C ALA A 47 6.70 55.51 -6.06
N ALA A 48 6.07 56.10 -5.03
CA ALA A 48 6.76 56.56 -3.82
C ALA A 48 7.09 55.42 -2.85
N PHE A 49 6.39 54.29 -2.95
CA PHE A 49 6.54 53.12 -2.07
C PHE A 49 7.22 51.93 -2.77
N TRP A 50 7.49 52.06 -4.07
CA TRP A 50 8.14 51.03 -4.87
C TRP A 50 9.65 51.06 -4.68
N ASP A 51 10.16 50.24 -3.77
CA ASP A 51 11.60 50.11 -3.45
C ASP A 51 12.24 48.90 -4.13
N ARG A 52 11.85 48.63 -5.37
CA ARG A 52 12.25 47.43 -6.11
C ARG A 52 12.90 47.80 -7.44
N PRO A 53 13.91 47.02 -7.90
CA PRO A 53 14.63 47.31 -9.13
C PRO A 53 13.81 47.04 -10.39
N GLU A 54 12.75 46.24 -10.30
CA GLU A 54 11.85 45.94 -11.43
C GLU A 54 11.02 47.17 -11.83
N ASP A 55 10.71 47.34 -13.12
CA ASP A 55 9.92 48.48 -13.61
C ASP A 55 8.46 48.39 -13.13
N LEU A 56 8.00 49.39 -12.38
CA LEU A 56 6.65 49.42 -11.81
C LEU A 56 5.57 49.42 -12.90
N GLY A 57 5.79 50.13 -14.01
CA GLY A 57 4.83 50.19 -15.12
C GLY A 57 4.62 48.84 -15.79
N ALA A 58 5.71 48.12 -16.08
CA ALA A 58 5.70 46.77 -16.63
C ALA A 58 5.07 45.77 -15.66
N THR A 59 5.32 45.94 -14.36
CA THR A 59 4.74 45.09 -13.30
C THR A 59 3.23 45.28 -13.17
N LEU A 60 2.73 46.54 -13.22
CA LEU A 60 1.29 46.83 -13.22
C LEU A 60 0.60 46.31 -14.48
N ALA A 61 1.25 46.39 -15.64
CA ALA A 61 0.74 45.78 -16.87
C ALA A 61 0.72 44.24 -16.79
N ALA A 62 1.66 43.62 -16.06
CA ALA A 62 1.64 42.18 -15.80
C ALA A 62 0.49 41.79 -14.86
N LEU A 63 0.23 42.58 -13.81
CA LEU A 63 -0.93 42.40 -12.94
C LEU A 63 -2.26 42.55 -13.68
N GLU A 64 -2.35 43.47 -14.64
CA GLU A 64 -3.51 43.60 -15.52
C GLU A 64 -3.72 42.35 -16.38
N ARG A 65 -2.66 41.84 -17.03
CA ARG A 65 -2.72 40.58 -17.80
C ARG A 65 -3.10 39.38 -16.94
N GLN A 66 -2.66 39.36 -15.68
CA GLN A 66 -3.00 38.34 -14.71
C GLN A 66 -4.38 38.55 -14.08
N GLY A 67 -5.12 39.60 -14.42
CA GLY A 67 -6.45 39.91 -13.87
C GLY A 67 -6.45 40.28 -12.38
N LEU A 68 -5.28 40.65 -11.83
CA LEU A 68 -5.11 41.10 -10.45
C LEU A 68 -5.25 42.62 -10.33
N ALA A 69 -5.10 43.37 -11.42
CA ALA A 69 -5.42 44.80 -11.49
C ALA A 69 -6.31 45.08 -12.70
N ALA A 70 -7.12 46.12 -12.62
CA ALA A 70 -7.88 46.64 -13.76
C ALA A 70 -7.42 48.06 -14.07
N ARG A 71 -7.25 48.36 -15.35
CA ARG A 71 -6.94 49.71 -15.81
C ARG A 71 -8.24 50.50 -16.01
N GLU A 72 -8.34 51.66 -15.37
CA GLU A 72 -9.46 52.58 -15.58
C GLU A 72 -9.23 53.41 -16.86
N PRO A 73 -10.27 53.55 -17.71
CA PRO A 73 -10.17 54.36 -18.91
C PRO A 73 -10.09 55.85 -18.55
N GLY A 74 -9.03 56.51 -19.01
CA GLY A 74 -8.79 57.94 -18.81
C GLY A 74 -7.49 58.42 -19.48
N PRO A 75 -7.25 59.75 -19.54
CA PRO A 75 -6.05 60.33 -20.16
C PRO A 75 -4.76 59.99 -19.39
N VAL A 76 -4.87 59.58 -18.13
CA VAL A 76 -3.77 59.04 -17.31
C VAL A 76 -4.14 57.61 -16.91
N ALA A 77 -3.26 56.65 -17.14
CA ALA A 77 -3.48 55.25 -16.77
C ALA A 77 -3.59 55.13 -15.24
N ARG A 78 -4.79 54.83 -14.74
CA ARG A 78 -5.03 54.53 -13.33
C ARG A 78 -5.30 53.03 -13.20
N TYR A 79 -4.69 52.39 -12.21
CA TYR A 79 -4.91 50.98 -11.92
C TYR A 79 -5.71 50.85 -10.62
N ARG A 80 -6.58 49.84 -10.55
CA ARG A 80 -7.33 49.48 -9.37
C ARG A 80 -7.11 48.00 -9.07
N PRO A 81 -6.90 47.59 -7.80
CA PRO A 81 -6.76 46.18 -7.49
C PRO A 81 -8.09 45.46 -7.75
N ALA A 82 -8.01 44.27 -8.33
CA ALA A 82 -9.13 43.36 -8.36
C ALA A 82 -9.41 42.82 -6.95
N SER A 83 -10.63 42.33 -6.69
CA SER A 83 -10.96 41.70 -5.41
C SER A 83 -10.09 40.43 -5.21
N PRO A 84 -9.35 40.29 -4.09
CA PRO A 84 -8.53 39.10 -3.85
C PRO A 84 -9.33 37.80 -3.92
N ALA A 85 -10.55 37.78 -3.36
CA ALA A 85 -11.40 36.58 -3.36
C ALA A 85 -11.74 36.11 -4.79
N ILE A 86 -11.96 37.04 -5.72
CA ILE A 86 -12.32 36.73 -7.10
C ILE A 86 -11.07 36.44 -7.94
N ALA A 87 -10.07 37.33 -7.85
CA ALA A 87 -8.88 37.25 -8.69
C ALA A 87 -7.96 36.09 -8.29
N LEU A 88 -7.69 35.89 -7.00
CA LEU A 88 -6.90 34.75 -6.52
C LEU A 88 -7.69 33.44 -6.64
N GLY A 89 -9.01 33.46 -6.39
CA GLY A 89 -9.87 32.29 -6.58
C GLY A 89 -9.82 31.76 -8.01
N ARG A 90 -9.84 32.65 -9.01
CA ARG A 90 -9.65 32.28 -10.42
C ARG A 90 -8.27 31.66 -10.68
N LEU A 91 -7.21 32.28 -10.17
CA LEU A 91 -5.84 31.75 -10.36
C LEU A 91 -5.65 30.38 -9.71
N VAL A 92 -6.24 30.15 -8.53
CA VAL A 92 -6.28 28.83 -7.89
C VAL A 92 -7.01 27.82 -8.78
N ALA A 93 -8.21 28.15 -9.25
CA ALA A 93 -8.99 27.26 -10.12
C ALA A 93 -8.25 26.93 -11.43
N GLU A 94 -7.58 27.90 -12.05
CA GLU A 94 -6.75 27.70 -13.24
C GLU A 94 -5.53 26.82 -12.94
N ARG A 95 -4.94 26.93 -11.75
CA ARG A 95 -3.79 26.10 -11.35
C ARG A 95 -4.20 24.67 -11.11
N GLU A 96 -5.33 24.45 -10.43
CA GLU A 96 -5.91 23.12 -10.24
C GLU A 96 -6.30 22.48 -11.57
N GLN A 97 -6.89 23.25 -12.50
CA GLN A 97 -7.25 22.77 -13.83
C GLN A 97 -6.02 22.33 -14.62
N ARG A 98 -4.97 23.15 -14.65
CA ARG A 98 -3.67 22.77 -15.26
C ARG A 98 -3.09 21.51 -14.64
N LEU A 99 -3.25 21.32 -13.33
CA LEU A 99 -2.79 20.11 -12.65
C LEU A 99 -3.65 18.87 -12.99
N ARG A 100 -4.96 19.04 -13.18
CA ARG A 100 -5.86 17.98 -13.69
C ARG A 100 -5.47 17.57 -15.10
N GLU A 101 -5.31 18.54 -16.02
CA GLU A 101 -4.90 18.29 -17.40
C GLU A 101 -3.53 17.61 -17.48
N ALA A 102 -2.55 18.04 -16.67
CA ALA A 102 -1.25 17.38 -16.61
C ALA A 102 -1.34 15.92 -16.13
N ARG A 103 -2.25 15.62 -15.19
CA ARG A 103 -2.50 14.25 -14.72
C ARG A 103 -3.19 13.40 -15.78
N GLU A 104 -4.15 13.96 -16.51
CA GLU A 104 -4.81 13.28 -17.63
C GLU A 104 -3.81 12.97 -18.75
N HIS A 105 -2.94 13.93 -19.09
CA HIS A 105 -1.90 13.71 -20.08
C HIS A 105 -0.86 12.68 -19.63
N LEU A 106 -0.48 12.67 -18.34
CA LEU A 106 0.36 11.61 -17.78
C LEU A 106 -0.30 10.23 -17.94
N ALA A 107 -1.60 10.12 -17.63
CA ALA A 107 -2.33 8.88 -17.81
C ALA A 107 -2.37 8.44 -19.29
N GLU A 108 -2.58 9.37 -20.22
CA GLU A 108 -2.54 9.11 -21.67
C GLU A 108 -1.15 8.65 -22.14
N LEU A 109 -0.08 9.31 -21.69
CA LEU A 109 1.30 8.94 -22.00
C LEU A 109 1.64 7.56 -21.46
N THR A 110 1.23 7.26 -20.22
CA THR A 110 1.38 5.95 -19.60
C THR A 110 0.67 4.88 -20.45
N ASP A 111 -0.58 5.12 -20.83
CA ASP A 111 -1.35 4.21 -21.67
C ASP A 111 -0.74 4.03 -23.08
N ARG A 112 -0.26 5.10 -23.72
CA ARG A 112 0.46 5.03 -25.02
C ARG A 112 1.79 4.27 -24.91
N TYR A 113 2.56 4.55 -23.86
CA TYR A 113 3.80 3.84 -23.57
C TYR A 113 3.53 2.34 -23.41
N HIS A 114 2.47 1.99 -22.67
CA HIS A 114 2.03 0.61 -22.53
C HIS A 114 1.62 0.02 -23.88
N ARG A 115 0.75 0.68 -24.67
CA ARG A 115 0.33 0.19 -25.99
C ARG A 115 1.50 -0.10 -26.94
N ARG A 116 2.54 0.72 -26.93
CA ARG A 116 3.73 0.52 -27.79
C ARG A 116 4.64 -0.63 -27.32
N GLN A 117 4.66 -0.92 -26.04
CA GLN A 117 5.33 -2.11 -25.48
C GLN A 117 4.43 -3.36 -25.44
N ILE A 118 3.13 -3.21 -25.74
CA ILE A 118 2.18 -4.29 -26.09
C ILE A 118 2.23 -4.54 -27.62
N ALA A 119 3.40 -4.48 -28.26
CA ALA A 119 3.61 -5.48 -29.30
C ALA A 119 3.66 -6.79 -28.50
N ALA A 120 2.67 -7.66 -28.68
CA ALA A 120 2.73 -8.99 -28.07
C ALA A 120 4.15 -9.53 -28.31
N PRO A 121 4.81 -10.11 -27.29
CA PRO A 121 5.96 -10.95 -27.57
C PRO A 121 5.59 -11.86 -28.72
N ASP A 122 6.50 -12.05 -29.67
CA ASP A 122 6.34 -13.04 -30.72
C ASP A 122 5.74 -14.32 -30.09
N PRO A 123 4.64 -14.91 -30.60
CA PRO A 123 4.01 -16.09 -30.00
C PRO A 123 5.00 -17.25 -29.75
N GLU A 124 6.16 -17.24 -30.39
CA GLU A 124 7.27 -18.18 -30.17
C GLU A 124 8.06 -17.95 -28.86
N VAL A 125 8.01 -16.75 -28.27
CA VAL A 125 8.73 -16.40 -27.04
C VAL A 125 7.93 -16.82 -25.81
N VAL A 126 8.16 -18.06 -25.39
CA VAL A 126 7.55 -18.65 -24.18
C VAL A 126 8.15 -18.06 -22.89
N VAL A 127 9.44 -17.71 -22.91
CA VAL A 127 10.20 -17.26 -21.73
C VAL A 127 11.02 -16.02 -22.07
N GLU A 128 10.88 -14.98 -21.26
CA GLU A 128 11.63 -13.74 -21.32
C GLU A 128 12.42 -13.57 -20.01
N VAL A 129 13.73 -13.33 -20.11
CA VAL A 129 14.56 -13.04 -18.94
C VAL A 129 14.83 -11.53 -18.91
N VAL A 130 14.41 -10.89 -17.82
CA VAL A 130 14.66 -9.46 -17.59
C VAL A 130 15.69 -9.32 -16.49
N THR A 131 16.76 -8.60 -16.79
CA THR A 131 17.87 -8.36 -15.85
C THR A 131 18.06 -6.87 -15.64
N GLY A 132 18.58 -6.52 -14.46
CA GLY A 132 18.78 -5.15 -14.04
C GLY A 132 17.59 -4.61 -13.24
N ARG A 133 17.90 -3.99 -12.09
CA ARG A 133 16.93 -3.53 -11.10
C ARG A 133 15.81 -2.66 -11.71
N ASP A 134 16.16 -1.66 -12.51
CA ASP A 134 15.17 -0.74 -13.09
C ASP A 134 14.29 -1.43 -14.13
N ALA A 135 14.87 -2.28 -14.97
CA ALA A 135 14.13 -3.05 -15.97
C ALA A 135 13.18 -4.05 -15.30
N VAL A 136 13.61 -4.71 -14.23
CA VAL A 136 12.78 -5.62 -13.44
C VAL A 136 11.62 -4.86 -12.78
N LEU A 137 11.87 -3.74 -12.10
CA LEU A 137 10.82 -2.93 -11.48
C LEU A 137 9.80 -2.44 -12.51
N GLN A 138 10.28 -1.89 -13.64
CA GLN A 138 9.42 -1.41 -14.71
C GLN A 138 8.57 -2.53 -15.31
N ARG A 139 9.17 -3.69 -15.59
CA ARG A 139 8.48 -4.80 -16.23
C ARG A 139 7.50 -5.50 -15.29
N THR A 140 7.86 -5.71 -14.02
CA THR A 140 6.96 -6.31 -13.03
C THR A 140 5.76 -5.41 -12.74
N ALA A 141 5.97 -4.09 -12.64
CA ALA A 141 4.88 -3.13 -12.58
C ALA A 141 3.98 -3.28 -13.81
N GLN A 142 4.55 -3.26 -15.03
CA GLN A 142 3.76 -3.41 -16.26
C GLN A 142 2.90 -4.68 -16.29
N VAL A 143 3.40 -5.80 -15.79
CA VAL A 143 2.65 -7.06 -15.69
C VAL A 143 1.51 -6.95 -14.68
N GLN A 144 1.76 -6.39 -13.49
CA GLN A 144 0.71 -6.21 -12.47
C GLN A 144 -0.39 -5.23 -12.92
N TRP A 145 -0.03 -4.15 -13.61
CA TRP A 145 -1.00 -3.18 -14.15
C TRP A 145 -1.92 -3.77 -15.21
N ARG A 146 -1.57 -4.90 -15.84
CA ARG A 146 -2.41 -5.61 -16.79
C ARG A 146 -3.42 -6.55 -16.16
N ALA A 147 -3.37 -6.79 -14.85
CA ALA A 147 -4.30 -7.69 -14.18
C ALA A 147 -5.76 -7.24 -14.39
N ARG A 148 -6.60 -8.16 -14.89
CA ARG A 148 -8.02 -7.91 -15.16
C ARG A 148 -8.95 -8.74 -14.31
N GLU A 149 -8.54 -9.94 -13.92
CA GLU A 149 -9.40 -10.90 -13.25
C GLU A 149 -8.82 -11.33 -11.90
N GLN A 150 -7.55 -11.78 -11.88
CA GLN A 150 -6.96 -12.39 -10.70
C GLN A 150 -5.44 -12.25 -10.65
N ILE A 151 -4.91 -12.23 -9.43
CA ILE A 151 -3.49 -12.36 -9.13
C ILE A 151 -3.31 -13.47 -8.10
N ARG A 152 -2.40 -14.40 -8.40
CA ARG A 152 -2.08 -15.54 -7.53
C ARG A 152 -0.60 -15.52 -7.18
N CYS A 153 -0.25 -15.65 -5.91
CA CYS A 153 1.15 -15.57 -5.50
C CYS A 153 1.62 -16.62 -4.50
N LEU A 154 2.86 -17.07 -4.68
CA LEU A 154 3.66 -17.80 -3.71
C LEU A 154 4.77 -16.85 -3.25
N ASP A 155 4.88 -16.59 -1.94
CA ASP A 155 5.87 -15.64 -1.45
C ASP A 155 6.44 -16.02 -0.07
N ASP A 156 7.74 -15.81 0.12
CA ASP A 156 8.48 -16.11 1.35
C ASP A 156 9.25 -14.90 1.93
N ALA A 157 9.23 -13.76 1.22
CA ALA A 157 9.77 -12.47 1.62
C ALA A 157 9.11 -11.36 0.78
N PRO A 158 8.94 -10.13 1.32
CA PRO A 158 8.15 -9.11 0.62
C PRO A 158 8.65 -8.79 -0.79
N ARG A 159 7.68 -8.51 -1.66
CA ARG A 159 7.85 -7.59 -2.79
C ARG A 159 8.38 -6.24 -2.32
N ALA A 160 8.94 -5.49 -3.26
CA ALA A 160 9.52 -4.17 -3.04
C ALA A 160 8.59 -3.18 -2.31
N ARG A 161 9.19 -2.14 -1.73
CA ARG A 161 8.51 -1.01 -1.08
C ARG A 161 7.46 -0.41 -2.03
N GLY A 162 6.19 -0.37 -1.60
CA GLY A 162 5.05 0.10 -2.40
C GLY A 162 3.98 -0.97 -2.69
N ALA A 163 4.34 -2.25 -2.61
CA ALA A 163 3.46 -3.38 -2.95
C ALA A 163 2.11 -3.37 -2.21
N LEU A 164 2.07 -2.95 -0.94
CA LEU A 164 0.82 -2.90 -0.17
C LEU A 164 -0.20 -1.92 -0.77
N ALA A 165 0.24 -0.74 -1.22
CA ALA A 165 -0.66 0.25 -1.81
C ALA A 165 -1.18 -0.23 -3.16
N ASP A 166 -0.33 -0.88 -3.95
CA ASP A 166 -0.70 -1.45 -5.24
C ASP A 166 -1.68 -2.62 -5.08
N ASP A 167 -1.43 -3.55 -4.16
CA ASP A 167 -2.32 -4.69 -3.88
C ASP A 167 -3.68 -4.21 -3.34
N LEU A 168 -3.70 -3.20 -2.45
CA LEU A 168 -4.95 -2.59 -1.98
C LEU A 168 -5.73 -1.90 -3.12
N ARG A 169 -5.03 -1.23 -4.04
CA ARG A 169 -5.66 -0.64 -5.23
C ARG A 169 -6.27 -1.71 -6.13
N LEU A 170 -5.57 -2.81 -6.36
CA LEU A 170 -6.03 -3.93 -7.19
C LEU A 170 -7.28 -4.58 -6.59
N LEU A 171 -7.29 -4.80 -5.27
CA LEU A 171 -8.48 -5.28 -4.54
C LEU A 171 -9.65 -4.30 -4.65
N GLY A 172 -9.40 -2.99 -4.56
CA GLY A 172 -10.41 -1.95 -4.76
C GLY A 172 -11.00 -1.90 -6.17
N LEU A 173 -10.30 -2.44 -7.17
CA LEU A 173 -10.78 -2.62 -8.54
C LEU A 173 -11.54 -3.94 -8.75
N GLY A 174 -11.67 -4.79 -7.71
CA GLY A 174 -12.36 -6.06 -7.78
C GLY A 174 -11.53 -7.23 -8.32
N ILE A 175 -10.19 -7.09 -8.39
CA ILE A 175 -9.29 -8.18 -8.79
C ILE A 175 -9.23 -9.24 -7.68
N ASP A 176 -9.40 -10.52 -8.04
CA ASP A 176 -9.30 -11.63 -7.09
C ASP A 176 -7.83 -11.89 -6.73
N LEU A 177 -7.45 -11.59 -5.49
CA LEU A 177 -6.08 -11.73 -5.01
C LEU A 177 -5.96 -12.92 -4.04
N ARG A 178 -5.23 -13.95 -4.46
CA ARG A 178 -4.94 -15.16 -3.68
C ARG A 178 -3.44 -15.28 -3.37
N ALA A 179 -3.09 -15.44 -2.10
CA ALA A 179 -1.70 -15.52 -1.67
C ALA A 179 -1.42 -16.73 -0.77
N ILE A 180 -0.32 -17.43 -1.05
CA ILE A 180 0.26 -18.43 -0.16
C ILE A 180 1.59 -17.90 0.37
N TYR A 181 1.65 -17.69 1.69
CA TYR A 181 2.88 -17.24 2.35
C TYR A 181 3.64 -18.38 3.02
N GLY A 182 4.96 -18.37 2.87
CA GLY A 182 5.87 -19.18 3.67
C GLY A 182 6.05 -18.61 5.09
N SER A 183 6.45 -19.45 6.05
CA SER A 183 6.68 -19.02 7.44
C SER A 183 7.66 -17.85 7.57
N SER A 184 8.71 -17.82 6.75
CA SER A 184 9.71 -16.74 6.76
C SER A 184 9.14 -15.37 6.41
N ALA A 185 8.09 -15.31 5.57
CA ALA A 185 7.45 -14.04 5.21
C ALA A 185 6.79 -13.39 6.44
N MET A 186 6.25 -14.21 7.34
CA MET A 186 5.55 -13.78 8.55
C MET A 186 6.50 -13.38 9.68
N GLU A 187 7.80 -13.68 9.59
CA GLU A 187 8.78 -13.28 10.62
C GLU A 187 9.10 -11.79 10.61
N ARG A 188 8.92 -11.10 9.48
CA ARG A 188 9.28 -9.69 9.32
C ARG A 188 8.38 -8.76 10.15
N ALA A 189 8.97 -7.74 10.76
CA ALA A 189 8.21 -6.67 11.43
C ALA A 189 7.10 -6.13 10.50
N ASP A 190 5.90 -5.95 11.06
CA ASP A 190 4.67 -5.51 10.40
C ASP A 190 4.04 -6.47 9.39
N ALA A 191 4.65 -7.65 9.14
CA ALA A 191 4.09 -8.61 8.18
C ALA A 191 2.66 -9.04 8.55
N LEU A 192 2.40 -9.34 9.83
CA LEU A 192 1.04 -9.72 10.25
C LEU A 192 0.06 -8.57 9.98
N SER A 193 0.40 -7.35 10.39
CA SER A 193 -0.45 -6.17 10.22
C SER A 193 -0.73 -5.84 8.75
N GLU A 194 0.25 -6.01 7.86
CA GLU A 194 0.06 -5.81 6.42
C GLU A 194 -0.88 -6.86 5.81
N VAL A 195 -0.68 -8.13 6.16
CA VAL A 195 -1.53 -9.22 5.67
C VAL A 195 -2.95 -9.09 6.24
N GLU A 196 -3.11 -8.67 7.49
CA GLU A 196 -4.42 -8.34 8.08
C GLU A 196 -5.15 -7.25 7.27
N ARG A 197 -4.44 -6.18 6.89
CA ARG A 197 -5.01 -5.10 6.07
C ARG A 197 -5.45 -5.57 4.68
N LEU A 198 -4.63 -6.40 4.02
CA LEU A 198 -4.97 -6.95 2.71
C LEU A 198 -6.13 -7.93 2.80
N ALA A 199 -6.15 -8.79 3.83
CA ALA A 199 -7.25 -9.71 4.09
C ALA A 199 -8.56 -8.96 4.34
N ALA A 200 -8.52 -7.87 5.12
CA ALA A 200 -9.67 -6.99 5.34
C ALA A 200 -10.16 -6.31 4.07
N ALA A 201 -9.28 -6.06 3.10
CA ALA A 201 -9.62 -5.54 1.78
C ALA A 201 -10.09 -6.62 0.78
N GLY A 202 -10.17 -7.90 1.19
CA GLY A 202 -10.70 -9.00 0.39
C GLY A 202 -9.65 -9.98 -0.15
N GLN A 203 -8.36 -9.82 0.19
CA GLN A 203 -7.35 -10.81 -0.17
C GLN A 203 -7.63 -12.15 0.53
N ARG A 204 -7.51 -13.25 -0.22
CA ARG A 204 -7.54 -14.60 0.35
C ARG A 204 -6.13 -15.07 0.65
N VAL A 205 -5.88 -15.39 1.92
CA VAL A 205 -4.53 -15.73 2.40
C VAL A 205 -4.49 -17.14 2.96
N ARG A 206 -3.50 -17.90 2.51
CA ARG A 206 -3.15 -19.21 3.05
C ARG A 206 -1.67 -19.27 3.42
N VAL A 207 -1.29 -20.22 4.25
CA VAL A 207 0.09 -20.41 4.70
C VAL A 207 0.57 -21.84 4.49
N LEU A 208 1.88 -21.96 4.21
CA LEU A 208 2.64 -23.20 4.20
C LEU A 208 3.93 -23.01 5.01
N PRO A 209 4.51 -24.08 5.57
CA PRO A 209 5.81 -24.00 6.25
C PRO A 209 6.92 -23.45 5.35
N ALA A 210 6.90 -23.83 4.06
CA ALA A 210 7.79 -23.33 3.03
C ALA A 210 7.08 -23.34 1.68
N VAL A 211 7.34 -22.33 0.86
CA VAL A 211 6.94 -22.31 -0.55
C VAL A 211 8.12 -22.75 -1.42
N PRO A 212 7.90 -23.53 -2.49
CA PRO A 212 9.00 -24.11 -3.27
C PRO A 212 9.74 -23.07 -4.13
N MET A 213 9.07 -21.97 -4.46
CA MET A 213 9.61 -20.85 -5.20
C MET A 213 8.72 -19.63 -5.00
N ARG A 214 9.28 -18.44 -5.27
CA ARG A 214 8.50 -17.23 -5.43
C ARG A 214 7.88 -17.22 -6.82
N LEU A 215 6.58 -16.96 -6.89
CA LEU A 215 5.82 -17.03 -8.13
C LEU A 215 4.69 -16.01 -8.06
N TYR A 216 4.52 -15.26 -9.13
CA TYR A 216 3.38 -14.36 -9.30
C TYR A 216 2.71 -14.64 -10.63
N LEU A 217 1.44 -15.03 -10.59
CA LEU A 217 0.62 -15.29 -11.76
C LEU A 217 -0.37 -14.13 -11.89
N VAL A 218 -0.42 -13.54 -13.07
CA VAL A 218 -1.40 -12.52 -13.43
C VAL A 218 -2.33 -13.10 -14.48
N ASP A 219 -3.61 -13.19 -14.11
CA ASP A 219 -4.67 -13.81 -14.89
C ASP A 219 -4.27 -15.23 -15.35
N ARG A 220 -4.46 -15.51 -16.64
CA ARG A 220 -3.93 -16.68 -17.36
C ARG A 220 -2.91 -16.30 -18.42
N GLU A 221 -2.33 -15.10 -18.28
CA GLU A 221 -1.54 -14.51 -19.35
C GLU A 221 -0.05 -14.50 -19.03
N VAL A 222 0.34 -14.30 -17.76
CA VAL A 222 1.75 -14.11 -17.40
C VAL A 222 2.09 -14.73 -16.05
N ALA A 223 3.25 -15.39 -15.97
CA ALA A 223 3.94 -15.65 -14.70
C ALA A 223 5.19 -14.79 -14.58
N VAL A 224 5.46 -14.30 -13.39
CA VAL A 224 6.72 -13.68 -13.00
C VAL A 224 7.38 -14.55 -11.93
N VAL A 225 8.58 -15.04 -12.22
CA VAL A 225 9.39 -15.86 -11.33
C VAL A 225 10.68 -15.10 -11.03
N PRO A 226 10.83 -14.53 -9.82
CA PRO A 226 12.07 -13.93 -9.40
C PRO A 226 13.21 -14.94 -9.48
N LEU A 227 14.28 -14.60 -10.20
CA LEU A 227 15.52 -15.34 -10.11
C LEU A 227 16.21 -14.84 -8.85
N HIS A 228 16.47 -15.75 -7.91
CA HIS A 228 17.29 -15.43 -6.76
C HIS A 228 18.65 -14.97 -7.30
N GLY A 229 18.91 -13.66 -7.20
CA GLY A 229 20.19 -13.08 -7.57
C GLY A 229 21.29 -13.80 -6.79
N ALA A 230 22.44 -13.99 -7.41
CA ALA A 230 23.66 -14.56 -6.85
C ALA A 230 24.24 -13.75 -5.65
N ALA A 231 23.43 -12.95 -4.94
CA ALA A 231 23.77 -12.21 -3.73
C ALA A 231 24.00 -13.11 -2.50
N ARG A 232 23.86 -14.44 -2.63
CA ARG A 232 24.41 -15.40 -1.65
C ARG A 232 25.96 -15.45 -1.67
N ALA A 233 26.62 -14.89 -2.69
CA ALA A 233 28.08 -14.91 -2.82
C ALA A 233 28.82 -13.70 -2.21
N ALA A 234 28.12 -12.62 -1.83
CA ALA A 234 28.78 -11.37 -1.46
C ALA A 234 28.17 -10.67 -0.24
N GLY A 235 28.08 -11.36 0.90
CA GLY A 235 28.24 -10.82 2.27
C GLY A 235 27.51 -9.54 2.75
N HIS A 236 26.69 -8.87 1.95
CA HIS A 236 26.04 -7.61 2.29
C HIS A 236 24.63 -7.91 2.78
N ARG A 237 24.51 -8.03 4.10
CA ARG A 237 23.24 -7.84 4.80
C ARG A 237 22.93 -6.35 4.72
N ASP A 238 21.66 -6.02 4.47
CA ASP A 238 21.05 -4.68 4.53
C ASP A 238 20.75 -3.96 3.21
N ASP A 239 20.39 -4.69 2.15
CA ASP A 239 19.58 -4.10 1.07
C ASP A 239 18.20 -4.75 1.01
N ALA A 240 17.18 -4.00 1.44
CA ALA A 240 15.75 -4.34 1.37
C ALA A 240 15.20 -4.44 -0.08
N GLY A 241 16.09 -4.67 -1.06
CA GLY A 241 15.80 -4.89 -2.47
C GLY A 241 16.69 -5.95 -3.14
N ALA A 242 17.53 -6.68 -2.39
CA ALA A 242 18.58 -7.57 -2.90
C ALA A 242 18.10 -8.91 -3.53
N GLY A 243 16.92 -8.93 -4.16
CA GLY A 243 16.35 -10.16 -4.74
C GLY A 243 15.68 -10.00 -6.10
N LEU A 244 15.80 -8.83 -6.73
CA LEU A 244 15.11 -8.49 -7.99
C LEU A 244 16.08 -8.06 -9.10
N ASP A 245 17.33 -8.54 -9.08
CA ASP A 245 18.28 -8.22 -10.16
C ASP A 245 17.95 -8.96 -11.46
N ALA A 246 17.15 -10.03 -11.38
CA ALA A 246 16.63 -10.71 -12.54
C ALA A 246 15.27 -11.38 -12.26
N VAL A 247 14.39 -11.39 -13.25
CA VAL A 247 13.13 -12.12 -13.23
C VAL A 247 12.94 -12.87 -14.54
N VAL A 248 12.27 -14.01 -14.46
CA VAL A 248 11.76 -14.73 -15.62
C VAL A 248 10.29 -14.39 -15.77
N ILE A 249 9.91 -14.01 -16.99
CA ILE A 249 8.53 -13.79 -17.39
C ILE A 249 8.14 -14.93 -18.32
N VAL A 250 7.11 -15.65 -17.94
CA VAL A 250 6.55 -16.74 -18.72
C VAL A 250 5.26 -16.26 -19.35
N HIS A 251 5.21 -16.29 -20.66
CA HIS A 251 4.05 -15.93 -21.48
C HIS A 251 3.12 -17.14 -21.68
N PRO A 252 1.93 -16.98 -22.29
CA PRO A 252 0.97 -18.06 -22.45
C PRO A 252 1.59 -19.30 -23.11
N SER A 253 1.62 -20.41 -22.37
CA SER A 253 2.33 -21.64 -22.75
C SER A 253 2.02 -22.78 -21.79
N MET A 254 2.39 -24.01 -22.17
CA MET A 254 2.35 -25.18 -21.27
C MET A 254 3.13 -24.96 -19.96
N LEU A 255 4.18 -24.13 -20.00
CA LEU A 255 4.94 -23.79 -18.79
C LEU A 255 4.10 -22.90 -17.85
N LEU A 256 3.39 -21.91 -18.40
CA LEU A 256 2.47 -21.08 -17.62
C LEU A 256 1.33 -21.92 -17.03
N ASP A 257 0.80 -22.88 -17.79
CA ASP A 257 -0.22 -23.81 -17.32
C ASP A 257 0.29 -24.70 -16.19
N ALA A 258 1.52 -25.20 -16.31
CA ALA A 258 2.17 -25.99 -15.26
C ALA A 258 2.41 -25.16 -13.98
N LEU A 259 2.86 -23.91 -14.10
CA LEU A 259 3.02 -22.99 -12.96
C LEU A 259 1.67 -22.64 -12.31
N SER A 260 0.63 -22.45 -13.12
CA SER A 260 -0.73 -22.27 -12.62
C SER A 260 -1.22 -23.52 -11.87
N GLY A 261 -0.99 -24.72 -12.42
CA GLY A 261 -1.33 -25.98 -11.77
C GLY A 261 -0.57 -26.21 -10.46
N LEU A 262 0.71 -25.83 -10.41
CA LEU A 262 1.50 -25.85 -9.18
C LEU A 262 0.86 -24.96 -8.10
N PHE A 263 0.45 -23.74 -8.46
CA PHE A 263 -0.23 -22.86 -7.52
C PHE A 263 -1.50 -23.48 -6.97
N GLU A 264 -2.41 -23.98 -7.82
CA GLU A 264 -3.69 -24.54 -7.36
C GLU A 264 -3.46 -25.80 -6.49
N SER A 265 -2.49 -26.65 -6.85
CA SER A 265 -2.10 -27.81 -6.04
C SER A 265 -1.58 -27.44 -4.65
N LEU A 266 -0.78 -26.36 -4.56
CA LEU A 266 -0.32 -25.83 -3.28
C LEU A 266 -1.44 -25.14 -2.51
N TRP A 267 -2.34 -24.45 -3.21
CA TRP A 267 -3.47 -23.75 -2.63
C TRP A 267 -4.37 -24.70 -1.86
N ASP A 268 -4.75 -25.83 -2.47
CA ASP A 268 -5.60 -26.85 -1.85
C ASP A 268 -4.98 -27.47 -0.60
N ARG A 269 -3.65 -27.48 -0.50
CA ARG A 269 -2.89 -28.02 0.64
C ARG A 269 -2.57 -26.99 1.71
N ALA A 270 -2.61 -25.71 1.36
CA ALA A 270 -2.28 -24.62 2.26
C ALA A 270 -3.43 -24.37 3.24
N LEU A 271 -3.08 -23.97 4.47
CA LEU A 271 -4.08 -23.71 5.51
C LEU A 271 -4.54 -22.25 5.42
N PRO A 272 -5.86 -21.97 5.52
CA PRO A 272 -6.33 -20.58 5.59
C PRO A 272 -5.71 -19.91 6.81
N LEU A 273 -5.26 -18.66 6.64
CA LEU A 273 -4.75 -17.86 7.74
C LEU A 273 -5.93 -17.03 8.29
N PRO A 274 -6.50 -17.38 9.44
CA PRO A 274 -7.55 -16.56 10.05
C PRO A 274 -6.91 -15.21 10.46
N LEU A 275 -7.48 -14.09 10.03
CA LEU A 275 -6.90 -12.75 10.24
C LEU A 275 -7.94 -11.71 10.64
N THR A 276 -9.22 -12.05 10.51
CA THR A 276 -10.36 -11.27 10.99
C THR A 276 -10.81 -11.84 12.32
N PHE A 277 -10.67 -11.07 13.40
CA PHE A 277 -11.00 -11.48 14.76
C PHE A 277 -11.95 -10.45 15.37
N GLY A 278 -13.24 -10.71 15.24
CA GLY A 278 -14.35 -9.80 15.54
C GLY A 278 -15.43 -9.95 14.46
N GLU A 279 -16.63 -10.39 14.87
CA GLU A 279 -17.81 -10.81 14.07
C GLU A 279 -17.58 -11.39 12.65
N PRO A 280 -17.68 -12.72 12.49
CA PRO A 280 -18.06 -13.35 11.23
C PRO A 280 -19.48 -13.93 11.34
N ALA A 281 -20.50 -13.19 10.89
CA ALA A 281 -21.84 -13.75 10.71
C ALA A 281 -22.65 -13.02 9.63
N GLN A 282 -22.15 -12.96 8.38
CA GLN A 282 -23.02 -12.81 7.19
C GLN A 282 -22.36 -13.00 5.81
N ALA A 283 -21.05 -13.24 5.70
CA ALA A 283 -20.40 -13.40 4.38
C ALA A 283 -20.58 -14.80 3.72
N ALA A 284 -21.46 -15.67 4.23
CA ALA A 284 -21.71 -17.01 3.66
C ALA A 284 -23.11 -17.19 3.05
N GLN A 285 -23.94 -16.14 2.98
CA GLN A 285 -25.25 -16.20 2.30
C GLN A 285 -25.52 -14.90 1.53
N THR A 286 -24.92 -14.76 0.35
CA THR A 286 -25.40 -13.81 -0.66
C THR A 286 -25.82 -14.60 -1.90
N SER A 287 -26.97 -15.26 -1.76
CA SER A 287 -27.89 -15.48 -2.86
C SER A 287 -29.23 -14.92 -2.39
N GLY A 288 -29.67 -13.82 -3.00
CA GLY A 288 -31.06 -13.39 -2.97
C GLY A 288 -31.38 -12.13 -2.16
N ALA A 289 -31.84 -11.14 -2.91
CA ALA A 289 -32.82 -10.11 -2.56
C ALA A 289 -32.35 -8.85 -1.79
N ALA A 290 -32.75 -7.74 -2.41
CA ALA A 290 -32.60 -6.37 -1.98
C ALA A 290 -33.64 -5.98 -0.90
N GLU A 291 -33.38 -4.79 -0.35
CA GLU A 291 -34.30 -3.83 0.27
C GLU A 291 -34.29 -3.67 1.80
N THR A 292 -34.20 -2.37 2.16
CA THR A 292 -34.63 -1.69 3.38
C THR A 292 -33.87 -1.93 4.68
N ALA A 293 -33.12 -0.91 5.13
CA ALA A 293 -33.66 0.11 6.06
C ALA A 293 -32.54 0.80 6.84
N ALA A 294 -32.29 2.07 6.51
CA ALA A 294 -31.78 3.05 7.46
C ALA A 294 -32.83 3.29 8.55
N ALA A 295 -32.56 2.88 9.79
CA ALA A 295 -33.06 3.50 11.03
C ALA A 295 -32.64 2.68 12.25
N ARG A 296 -31.60 3.13 12.96
CA ARG A 296 -31.62 3.44 14.41
C ARG A 296 -30.19 3.51 14.96
N ALA A 297 -29.66 4.73 14.98
CA ALA A 297 -28.78 5.17 16.05
C ALA A 297 -29.65 5.64 17.21
N ALA A 298 -29.48 5.06 18.41
CA ALA A 298 -29.57 5.75 19.70
C ALA A 298 -29.41 4.76 20.88
N GLY A 299 -28.35 4.98 21.66
CA GLY A 299 -28.38 4.84 23.13
C GLY A 299 -28.00 3.50 23.74
N ALA A 300 -26.76 3.40 24.24
CA ALA A 300 -26.47 3.24 25.68
C ALA A 300 -24.97 3.02 25.91
N ALA A 301 -24.32 4.02 26.52
CA ALA A 301 -23.01 3.84 27.14
C ALA A 301 -23.18 2.97 28.39
N THR A 302 -22.44 1.87 28.49
CA THR A 302 -22.05 1.25 29.75
C THR A 302 -20.72 0.53 29.55
N THR A 303 -19.80 0.86 30.45
CA THR A 303 -18.45 0.34 30.61
C THR A 303 -18.45 -1.17 30.86
N ALA A 304 -18.03 -1.95 29.86
CA ALA A 304 -17.56 -3.32 30.01
C ALA A 304 -16.28 -3.48 29.19
N ALA A 305 -15.12 -3.51 29.85
CA ALA A 305 -13.85 -3.82 29.20
C ALA A 305 -13.90 -5.28 28.70
N ALA A 306 -13.70 -5.45 27.39
CA ALA A 306 -14.34 -6.49 26.58
C ALA A 306 -13.61 -7.85 26.58
N PRO A 307 -14.34 -8.98 26.70
CA PRO A 307 -13.84 -10.31 26.32
C PRO A 307 -13.41 -10.39 24.84
N ASP A 308 -13.92 -9.51 23.98
CA ASP A 308 -13.63 -9.49 22.54
C ASP A 308 -12.18 -9.10 22.21
N THR A 309 -11.56 -8.23 23.01
CA THR A 309 -10.15 -7.84 22.82
C THR A 309 -9.19 -8.98 23.11
N ALA A 310 -9.45 -9.76 24.15
CA ALA A 310 -8.61 -10.91 24.51
C ALA A 310 -8.78 -12.05 23.49
N ALA A 311 -10.01 -12.33 23.05
CA ALA A 311 -10.29 -13.30 21.99
C ALA A 311 -9.63 -12.89 20.66
N SER A 312 -9.58 -11.59 20.37
CA SER A 312 -8.88 -11.03 19.19
C SER A 312 -7.36 -11.19 19.28
N GLU A 313 -6.75 -10.98 20.45
CA GLU A 313 -5.32 -11.22 20.67
C GLU A 313 -4.92 -12.71 20.62
N ASP A 314 -5.76 -13.59 21.16
CA ASP A 314 -5.51 -15.04 21.12
C ASP A 314 -5.65 -15.60 19.71
N GLY A 315 -6.62 -15.11 18.93
CA GLY A 315 -6.75 -15.42 17.51
C GLY A 315 -5.51 -15.01 16.71
N ARG A 316 -5.00 -13.79 16.92
CA ARG A 316 -3.74 -13.33 16.32
C ARG A 316 -2.56 -14.22 16.68
N LEU A 317 -2.43 -14.61 17.95
CA LEU A 317 -1.38 -15.53 18.39
C LEU A 317 -1.51 -16.89 17.69
N LEU A 318 -2.71 -17.48 17.62
CA LEU A 318 -2.94 -18.75 16.95
C LEU A 318 -2.62 -18.71 15.45
N SER A 319 -2.89 -17.60 14.78
CA SER A 319 -2.51 -17.38 13.37
C SER A 319 -1.00 -17.33 13.18
N LEU A 320 -0.27 -16.69 14.09
CA LEU A 320 1.19 -16.70 14.08
C LEU A 320 1.74 -18.12 14.31
N LEU A 321 1.15 -18.88 15.23
CA LEU A 321 1.53 -20.29 15.45
C LEU A 321 1.26 -21.17 14.22
N LEU A 322 0.13 -20.95 13.54
CA LEU A 322 -0.22 -21.64 12.30
C LEU A 322 0.76 -21.32 11.17
N ALA A 323 1.17 -20.06 11.06
CA ALA A 323 2.21 -19.62 10.15
C ALA A 323 3.61 -20.16 10.52
N GLY A 324 3.74 -20.95 11.60
CA GLY A 324 4.98 -21.63 11.98
C GLY A 324 5.94 -20.75 12.78
N LEU A 325 5.50 -19.60 13.30
CA LEU A 325 6.39 -18.69 14.03
C LEU A 325 6.81 -19.24 15.39
N THR A 326 8.01 -18.85 15.82
CA THR A 326 8.53 -19.11 17.17
C THR A 326 7.93 -18.14 18.19
N ASP A 327 8.00 -18.46 19.49
CA ASP A 327 7.53 -17.55 20.56
C ASP A 327 8.24 -16.20 20.50
N LYS A 328 9.54 -16.20 20.17
CA LYS A 328 10.35 -14.98 20.06
C LYS A 328 9.88 -14.14 18.87
N ALA A 329 9.62 -14.75 17.72
CA ALA A 329 9.10 -14.05 16.54
C ALA A 329 7.67 -13.53 16.79
N SER A 330 6.81 -14.35 17.41
CA SER A 330 5.43 -13.99 17.75
C SER A 330 5.39 -12.83 18.76
N ALA A 331 6.28 -12.84 19.77
CA ALA A 331 6.42 -11.77 20.73
C ALA A 331 6.77 -10.42 20.07
N ARG A 332 7.67 -10.47 19.08
CA ARG A 332 8.04 -9.29 18.28
C ARG A 332 6.85 -8.77 17.45
N GLN A 333 6.05 -9.64 16.85
CA GLN A 333 4.85 -9.23 16.08
C GLN A 333 3.78 -8.59 16.97
N LEU A 334 3.58 -9.14 18.16
CA LEU A 334 2.52 -8.71 19.08
C LEU A 334 2.94 -7.56 20.01
N GLY A 335 4.22 -7.16 20.01
CA GLY A 335 4.73 -6.11 20.89
C GLY A 335 4.74 -6.48 22.38
N VAL A 336 4.79 -7.77 22.71
CA VAL A 336 4.79 -8.29 24.10
C VAL A 336 6.05 -9.08 24.43
N SER A 337 6.25 -9.44 25.70
CA SER A 337 7.40 -10.26 26.10
C SER A 337 7.26 -11.73 25.68
N GLN A 338 8.37 -12.40 25.37
CA GLN A 338 8.38 -13.84 25.04
C GLN A 338 7.74 -14.70 26.12
N ARG A 339 7.92 -14.36 27.40
CA ARG A 339 7.29 -15.06 28.53
C ARG A 339 5.76 -14.94 28.51
N THR A 340 5.23 -13.79 28.09
CA THR A 340 3.79 -13.58 27.94
C THR A 340 3.24 -14.48 26.84
N VAL A 341 3.93 -14.55 25.70
CA VAL A 341 3.57 -15.48 24.61
C VAL A 341 3.58 -16.92 25.11
N GLN A 342 4.67 -17.39 25.72
CA GLN A 342 4.79 -18.76 26.23
C GLN A 342 3.66 -19.13 27.19
N ARG A 343 3.32 -18.24 28.12
CA ARG A 343 2.21 -18.44 29.05
C ARG A 343 0.87 -18.54 28.31
N ARG A 344 0.61 -17.68 27.34
CA ARG A 344 -0.63 -17.70 26.54
C ARG A 344 -0.73 -18.94 25.66
N VAL A 345 0.37 -19.32 24.99
CA VAL A 345 0.44 -20.53 24.17
C VAL A 345 0.11 -21.77 25.01
N ALA A 346 0.64 -21.88 26.23
CA ALA A 346 0.31 -23.00 27.12
C ALA A 346 -1.19 -23.07 27.43
N ALA A 347 -1.81 -21.93 27.79
CA ALA A 347 -3.25 -21.86 28.05
C ALA A 347 -4.11 -22.19 26.80
N LEU A 348 -3.66 -21.77 25.62
CA LEU A 348 -4.34 -22.06 24.36
C LEU A 348 -4.22 -23.54 23.94
N LEU A 349 -3.07 -24.17 24.18
CA LEU A 349 -2.90 -25.61 23.94
C LEU A 349 -3.83 -26.43 24.81
N ASP A 350 -3.93 -26.10 26.10
CA ASP A 350 -4.81 -26.79 27.05
C ASP A 350 -6.29 -26.59 26.67
N SER A 351 -6.72 -25.36 26.42
CA SER A 351 -8.12 -25.06 26.08
C SER A 351 -8.57 -25.64 24.73
N LEU A 352 -7.69 -25.68 23.73
CA LEU A 352 -7.98 -26.27 22.41
C LEU A 352 -7.71 -27.79 22.36
N GLY A 353 -7.23 -28.39 23.45
CA GLY A 353 -6.83 -29.80 23.49
C GLY A 353 -5.75 -30.16 22.44
N ALA A 354 -4.87 -29.22 22.13
CA ALA A 354 -3.83 -29.36 21.13
C ALA A 354 -2.50 -29.75 21.77
N ARG A 355 -1.80 -30.72 21.16
CA ARG A 355 -0.50 -31.21 21.65
C ARG A 355 0.67 -30.44 21.09
N THR A 356 0.47 -29.75 19.97
CA THR A 356 1.51 -28.95 19.32
C THR A 356 0.97 -27.58 18.97
N ARG A 357 1.86 -26.59 18.95
CA ARG A 357 1.56 -25.22 18.54
C ARG A 357 0.90 -25.14 17.14
N PHE A 358 1.39 -25.96 16.21
CA PHE A 358 0.84 -26.05 14.86
C PHE A 358 -0.58 -26.63 14.90
N GLN A 359 -0.81 -27.68 15.69
CA GLN A 359 -2.14 -28.26 15.86
C GLN A 359 -3.13 -27.25 16.44
N ALA A 360 -2.72 -26.41 17.40
CA ALA A 360 -3.57 -25.35 17.95
C ALA A 360 -3.98 -24.34 16.87
N GLY A 361 -3.00 -23.82 16.12
CA GLY A 361 -3.27 -22.89 15.02
C GLY A 361 -4.12 -23.50 13.89
N ALA A 362 -3.87 -24.76 13.53
CA ALA A 362 -4.62 -25.44 12.47
C ALA A 362 -6.07 -25.72 12.89
N ARG A 363 -6.28 -26.12 14.14
CA ARG A 363 -7.62 -26.31 14.71
C ARG A 363 -8.38 -24.99 14.72
N PHE A 364 -7.72 -23.91 15.12
CA PHE A 364 -8.30 -22.57 15.09
C PHE A 364 -8.70 -22.13 13.67
N ALA A 365 -7.85 -22.36 12.67
CA ALA A 365 -8.17 -22.02 11.28
C ALA A 365 -9.36 -22.80 10.69
N LEU A 366 -9.56 -24.05 11.12
CA LEU A 366 -10.64 -24.90 10.62
C LEU A 366 -11.95 -24.74 11.40
N HIS A 367 -11.88 -24.41 12.69
CA HIS A 367 -13.03 -24.50 13.60
C HIS A 367 -13.27 -23.23 14.44
N GLY A 368 -12.45 -22.19 14.32
CA GLY A 368 -12.50 -21.03 15.19
C GLY A 368 -12.03 -21.33 16.62
N LEU A 369 -12.33 -20.43 17.56
CA LEU A 369 -11.95 -20.55 18.99
C LEU A 369 -12.82 -21.56 19.78
N ASP A 370 -13.67 -22.34 19.11
CA ASP A 370 -14.66 -23.18 19.78
C ASP A 370 -14.00 -24.37 20.51
N PRO A 371 -14.15 -24.50 21.84
CA PRO A 371 -13.54 -25.57 22.62
C PRO A 371 -14.35 -26.88 22.47
N GLY A 372 -14.12 -27.62 21.37
CA GLY A 372 -14.46 -29.05 21.26
C GLY A 372 -15.24 -29.42 20.01
N THR A 373 -14.70 -30.25 19.12
CA THR A 373 -14.87 -31.72 19.26
C THR A 373 -13.53 -32.46 19.40
N PRO A 374 -13.33 -33.35 20.38
CA PRO A 374 -12.17 -34.24 20.37
C PRO A 374 -12.18 -35.09 19.09
N PRO A 375 -11.01 -35.43 18.49
CA PRO A 375 -10.98 -36.36 17.37
C PRO A 375 -11.64 -37.68 17.78
N PRO A 376 -12.30 -38.41 16.87
CA PRO A 376 -12.83 -39.73 17.19
C PRO A 376 -11.68 -40.57 17.75
N SER A 377 -11.84 -41.02 18.99
CA SER A 377 -10.91 -41.95 19.63
C SER A 377 -10.75 -43.15 18.70
N ALA A 378 -9.49 -43.49 18.37
CA ALA A 378 -9.18 -44.70 17.63
C ALA A 378 -9.93 -45.90 18.24
N PRO A 379 -10.44 -46.84 17.43
CA PRO A 379 -11.15 -48.00 17.95
C PRO A 379 -10.26 -48.74 18.96
N PRO A 380 -10.84 -49.24 20.07
CA PRO A 380 -10.07 -49.97 21.08
C PRO A 380 -9.36 -51.14 20.41
N GLY A 381 -8.03 -51.16 20.57
CA GLY A 381 -7.18 -52.23 20.06
C GLY A 381 -7.72 -53.58 20.54
N THR A 382 -7.95 -54.47 19.58
CA THR A 382 -8.19 -55.89 19.81
C THR A 382 -7.14 -56.42 20.79
N ALA A 383 -7.59 -56.83 21.98
CA ALA A 383 -6.78 -57.58 22.92
C ALA A 383 -6.28 -58.87 22.24
N PRO A 384 -5.05 -59.33 22.53
CA PRO A 384 -4.62 -60.65 22.09
C PRO A 384 -5.40 -61.68 22.90
N GLY A 385 -6.17 -62.54 22.21
CA GLY A 385 -6.81 -63.70 22.80
C GLY A 385 -5.79 -64.76 23.22
N PRO A 386 -6.18 -65.66 24.16
CA PRO A 386 -5.28 -66.59 24.84
C PRO A 386 -4.72 -67.71 23.96
#